data_AF-A0A8A4TTV9-F1
#
_entry.id   AF-A0A8A4TTV9-F1
#
_cell.length_a   1.000
_cell.length_b   1.000
_cell.length_c   1.000
_cell.angle_alpha   90.00
_cell.angle_beta   90.00
_cell.angle_gamma   90.00
#
_symmetry.space_group_name_H-M   'P 1'
#
loop_
_entity.id
_entity.type
_entity.pdbx_description
1 polymer ?
#
loop_
_entity_poly.entity_id
_entity_poly.type
_entity_poly.pdbx_seq_one_letter_code
_entity_poly.pdbx_strand_id
1 'polypeptide(L)'
;MICKEKHQSAIRAIHRLLIKARSKAYQKDHHDSIAKLLDDIEYLPSLMLAPSDESERFQSYLKNISETHNCPGIFEEFDTGD
;
A
#
# COMPACT_ATOMS: atom_id res chain seq x y z
N MET A 1 5.90 11.72 -7.19
CA MET A 1 4.98 11.56 -8.32
C MET A 1 5.18 10.14 -8.77
N ILE A 2 4.11 9.42 -9.04
CA ILE A 2 4.22 8.11 -9.67
C ILE A 2 3.93 8.29 -11.16
N CYS A 3 4.59 7.50 -12.00
CA CYS A 3 4.31 7.43 -13.43
C CYS A 3 2.81 7.30 -13.68
N LYS A 4 2.33 7.99 -14.72
CA LYS A 4 0.89 8.16 -14.98
C LYS A 4 0.18 6.83 -15.17
N GLU A 5 0.88 5.87 -15.78
CA GLU A 5 0.45 4.50 -16.05
C GLU A 5 0.19 3.76 -14.73
N LYS A 6 1.08 3.91 -13.75
CA LYS A 6 0.98 3.24 -12.44
C LYS A 6 0.08 3.97 -11.44
N HIS A 7 -0.44 5.16 -11.77
CA HIS A 7 -1.20 5.98 -10.81
C HIS A 7 -2.51 5.32 -10.35
N GLN A 8 -3.27 4.71 -11.28
CA GLN A 8 -4.50 4.00 -10.92
C GLN A 8 -4.21 2.74 -10.09
N SER A 9 -3.17 2.00 -10.46
CA SER A 9 -2.70 0.81 -9.73
C SER A 9 -2.24 1.18 -8.31
N ALA A 10 -1.55 2.31 -8.14
CA ALA A 10 -1.14 2.84 -6.83
C ALA A 10 -2.34 3.17 -5.92
N ILE A 11 -3.33 3.91 -6.45
CA ILE A 11 -4.57 4.22 -5.70
C ILE A 11 -5.30 2.92 -5.30
N ARG A 12 -5.40 1.97 -6.23
CA ARG A 12 -6.03 0.68 -5.98
C ARG A 12 -5.31 -0.10 -4.87
N ALA A 13 -3.98 -0.13 -4.90
CA ALA A 13 -3.16 -0.80 -3.88
C ALA A 13 -3.41 -0.19 -2.49
N ILE A 14 -3.36 1.15 -2.37
CA ILE A 14 -3.65 1.87 -1.12
C ILE A 14 -5.06 1.53 -0.62
N HIS A 15 -6.07 1.58 -1.50
CA HIS A 15 -7.44 1.27 -1.12
C HIS A 15 -7.59 -0.18 -0.59
N ARG A 16 -6.91 -1.15 -1.22
CA ARG A 16 -6.95 -2.55 -0.75
C ARG A 16 -6.25 -2.73 0.59
N LEU A 17 -5.16 -2.01 0.85
CA LEU A 17 -4.51 -2.00 2.16
C LEU A 17 -5.45 -1.45 3.25
N LEU A 18 -6.19 -0.38 2.96
CA LEU A 18 -7.21 0.15 3.88
C LEU A 18 -8.35 -0.85 4.13
N ILE A 19 -8.82 -1.55 3.10
CA ILE A 19 -9.80 -2.64 3.25
C ILE A 19 -9.24 -3.76 4.15
N LYS A 20 -7.97 -4.12 4.00
CA LYS A 20 -7.30 -5.12 4.82
C LYS A 20 -7.21 -4.67 6.28
N ALA A 21 -6.81 -3.43 6.55
CA ALA A 21 -6.78 -2.86 7.90
C ALA A 21 -8.17 -2.90 8.56
N ARG A 22 -9.22 -2.50 7.80
CA ARG A 22 -10.61 -2.59 8.27
C ARG A 22 -11.04 -4.03 8.56
N SER A 23 -10.66 -4.99 7.71
CA SER A 23 -10.97 -6.41 7.91
C SER A 23 -10.33 -6.95 9.20
N LYS A 24 -9.07 -6.59 9.47
CA LYS A 24 -8.37 -6.94 10.72
C LYS A 24 -9.11 -6.42 11.95
N ALA A 25 -9.63 -5.19 11.89
CA ALA A 25 -10.45 -4.63 12.96
C ALA A 25 -11.73 -5.45 13.22
N TYR A 26 -12.45 -5.86 12.17
CA TYR A 26 -13.62 -6.73 12.31
C TYR A 26 -13.28 -8.13 12.85
N GLN A 27 -12.09 -8.64 12.53
CA GLN A 27 -11.57 -9.92 13.01
C GLN A 27 -11.05 -9.86 14.46
N LYS A 28 -11.05 -8.67 15.09
CA LYS A 28 -10.53 -8.41 16.44
C LYS A 28 -9.04 -8.75 16.57
N ASP A 29 -8.27 -8.53 15.51
CA ASP A 29 -6.81 -8.52 15.58
C ASP A 29 -6.33 -7.48 16.62
N HIS A 30 -5.12 -7.66 17.13
CA HIS A 30 -4.53 -6.71 18.08
C HIS A 30 -4.45 -5.30 17.50
N HIS A 31 -4.91 -4.31 18.28
CA HIS A 31 -4.91 -2.90 17.87
C HIS A 31 -3.53 -2.41 17.40
N ASP A 32 -2.45 -2.85 18.05
CA ASP A 32 -1.08 -2.48 17.67
C ASP A 32 -0.72 -2.96 16.26
N SER A 33 -1.21 -4.14 15.83
CA SER A 33 -0.99 -4.64 14.47
C SER A 33 -1.75 -3.81 13.44
N ILE A 34 -2.96 -3.37 13.78
CA ILE A 34 -3.79 -2.56 12.90
C ILE A 34 -3.21 -1.15 12.78
N ALA A 35 -2.80 -0.54 13.91
CA ALA A 35 -2.16 0.77 13.94
C ALA A 35 -0.89 0.77 13.10
N LYS A 36 -0.02 -0.24 13.27
CA LYS A 36 1.20 -0.36 12.47
C LYS A 36 0.93 -0.46 10.96
N LEU A 37 -0.11 -1.20 10.55
CA LEU A 37 -0.51 -1.24 9.14
C LEU A 37 -0.98 0.13 8.64
N LEU A 38 -1.75 0.86 9.44
CA LEU A 38 -2.22 2.20 9.07
C LEU A 38 -1.06 3.18 8.95
N ASP A 39 -0.14 3.19 9.92
CA ASP A 39 1.07 4.02 9.91
C ASP A 39 1.91 3.75 8.64
N ASP A 40 2.09 2.47 8.29
CA ASP A 40 2.81 2.11 7.08
C ASP A 40 2.05 2.57 5.81
N ILE A 41 0.71 2.50 5.77
CA ILE A 41 -0.07 2.97 4.61
C ILE A 41 0.08 4.48 4.39
N GLU A 42 0.18 5.29 5.45
CA GLU A 42 0.20 6.75 5.39
C GLU A 42 1.35 7.32 4.54
N TYR A 43 2.46 6.59 4.41
CA TYR A 43 3.60 7.05 3.62
C TYR A 43 3.34 6.97 2.10
N LEU A 44 2.53 6.01 1.63
CA LEU A 44 2.30 5.78 0.19
C LEU A 44 1.70 6.98 -0.55
N PRO A 45 0.66 7.68 -0.03
CA PRO A 45 0.14 8.91 -0.64
C PRO A 45 1.20 10.01 -0.79
N SER A 46 2.14 10.13 0.15
CA SER A 46 3.17 11.17 0.09
C SER A 46 4.09 11.00 -1.15
N LEU A 47 4.41 9.74 -1.50
CA LEU A 47 5.19 9.40 -2.69
C LEU A 47 4.44 9.75 -3.99
N MET A 48 3.11 9.58 -3.99
CA MET A 48 2.27 9.96 -5.13
C MET A 48 2.28 11.47 -5.38
N LEU A 49 2.34 12.27 -4.31
CA LEU A 49 2.29 13.73 -4.36
C LEU A 49 3.66 14.40 -4.53
N ALA A 50 4.76 13.64 -4.36
CA ALA A 50 6.11 14.19 -4.50
C ALA A 50 6.33 14.81 -5.91
N PRO A 51 7.22 15.81 -6.06
CA PRO A 51 7.50 16.41 -7.36
C PRO A 51 8.42 15.57 -8.26
N SER A 52 9.23 14.69 -7.67
CA SER A 52 10.11 13.71 -8.34
C SER A 52 9.36 12.44 -8.72
N ASP A 53 9.90 11.65 -9.66
CA ASP A 53 9.43 10.28 -9.87
C ASP A 53 9.83 9.40 -8.67
N GLU A 54 8.85 8.86 -7.98
CA GLU A 54 9.00 7.99 -6.79
C GLU A 54 8.45 6.59 -7.06
N SER A 55 8.23 6.20 -8.32
CA SER A 55 7.57 4.94 -8.68
C SER A 55 8.27 3.70 -8.11
N GLU A 56 9.61 3.63 -8.23
CA GLU A 56 10.41 2.53 -7.67
C GLU A 56 10.34 2.49 -6.13
N ARG A 57 10.35 3.67 -5.51
CA ARG A 57 10.26 3.79 -4.05
C ARG A 57 8.90 3.36 -3.56
N PHE A 58 7.83 3.74 -4.27
CA PHE A 58 6.47 3.29 -3.99
C PHE A 58 6.36 1.78 -4.12
N GLN A 59 6.88 1.19 -5.20
CA GLN A 59 6.86 -0.26 -5.42
C GLN A 59 7.61 -1.00 -4.30
N SER A 60 8.81 -0.54 -3.96
CA SER A 60 9.63 -1.12 -2.89
C SER A 60 8.93 -1.04 -1.53
N TYR A 61 8.31 0.09 -1.23
CA TYR A 61 7.60 0.30 0.03
C TYR A 61 6.33 -0.55 0.08
N LEU A 62 5.55 -0.58 -0.99
CA LEU A 62 4.35 -1.43 -1.11
C LEU A 62 4.70 -2.91 -0.91
N LYS A 63 5.79 -3.39 -1.52
CA LYS A 63 6.29 -4.75 -1.32
C LYS A 63 6.56 -5.04 0.15
N ASN A 64 7.27 -4.14 0.83
CA ASN A 64 7.59 -4.29 2.25
C ASN A 64 6.33 -4.32 3.13
N ILE A 65 5.33 -3.47 2.86
CA ILE A 65 4.03 -3.52 3.56
C ILE A 65 3.36 -4.87 3.32
N SER A 66 3.31 -5.31 2.06
CA SER A 66 2.69 -6.58 1.67
C SER A 66 3.31 -7.79 2.35
N GLU A 67 4.63 -7.82 2.49
CA GLU A 67 5.35 -8.88 3.20
C GLU A 67 5.14 -8.79 4.72
N THR A 68 5.30 -7.59 5.30
CA THR A 68 5.18 -7.36 6.75
C THR A 68 3.79 -7.68 7.30
N HIS A 69 2.73 -7.34 6.54
CA HIS A 69 1.34 -7.50 6.97
C HIS A 69 0.62 -8.70 6.34
N ASN A 70 1.37 -9.57 5.65
CA ASN A 70 0.88 -10.78 4.99
C ASN A 70 -0.29 -10.52 4.03
N CYS A 71 -0.06 -9.62 3.07
CA CYS A 71 -0.96 -9.30 1.96
C CYS A 71 -0.22 -9.25 0.59
N PRO A 72 0.43 -10.37 0.18
CA PRO A 72 1.24 -10.43 -1.04
C PRO A 72 0.45 -10.11 -2.32
N GLY A 73 -0.82 -10.55 -2.41
CA GLY A 73 -1.67 -10.31 -3.58
C GLY A 73 -1.97 -8.83 -3.88
N ILE A 74 -1.71 -7.91 -2.95
CA ILE A 74 -1.82 -6.46 -3.22
C ILE A 74 -0.62 -5.97 -4.03
N PHE A 75 0.59 -6.44 -3.69
CA PHE A 75 1.79 -6.11 -4.43
C PHE A 75 1.79 -6.73 -5.83
N GLU A 76 1.42 -8.01 -5.94
CA GLU A 76 1.33 -8.70 -7.24
C GLU A 76 0.40 -7.97 -8.21
N GLU A 77 -0.79 -7.58 -7.77
CA GLU A 77 -1.73 -6.83 -8.61
C GLU A 77 -1.21 -5.44 -9.02
N PHE A 78 -0.40 -4.79 -8.19
CA PHE A 78 0.26 -3.54 -8.54
C PHE A 78 1.38 -3.75 -9.58
N ASP A 79 2.13 -4.83 -9.42
CA ASP A 79 3.26 -5.18 -10.29
C ASP A 79 2.78 -5.57 -11.69
N THR A 80 1.74 -6.40 -11.77
CA THR A 80 1.15 -6.88 -13.03
C THR A 80 0.21 -5.88 -13.71
N GLY A 81 -0.18 -4.79 -13.03
CA GLY A 81 -1.07 -3.79 -13.60
C GLY A 81 -0.35 -2.88 -14.59
N ASP A 82 -0.66 -3.03 -15.88
CA ASP A 82 -0.33 -2.07 -16.96
C ASP A 82 -0.86 -0.66 -16.67
#